data_AF-W2SUB4-F1
#
_entry.id   AF-W2SUB4-F1
#
_cell.length_a   1.000
_cell.length_b   1.000
_cell.length_c   1.000
_cell.angle_alpha   90.00
_cell.angle_beta   90.00
_cell.angle_gamma   90.00
#
_symmetry.space_group_name_H-M   'P 1'
#
loop_
_entity.id
_entity.type
_entity.pdbx_description
1 polymer ?
#
loop_
_entity_poly.entity_id
_entity_poly.type
_entity_poly.pdbx_seq_one_letter_code
_entity_poly.pdbx_strand_id
1 'polypeptide(L)'
;MTIYTYNARTLASEAVIEDLIMQAMKIKYDVIGPTETRRRRSLNAVYKTGEKVFLRTCDSRGVDGVGVLVNMSMARNINSFEQLTTRIGRLRIGRYHPLELAFPEAPLSTLDVGVTQWRIP
;
A
#
# COMPACT_ATOMS: atom_id res chain seq x y z
N MET A 1 8.39 -9.19 -9.86
CA MET A 1 7.57 -8.22 -9.12
C MET A 1 7.54 -8.67 -7.67
N THR A 2 8.11 -7.87 -6.77
CA THR A 2 8.26 -8.16 -5.34
C THR A 2 7.29 -7.29 -4.56
N ILE A 3 6.35 -7.93 -3.88
CA ILE A 3 5.28 -7.25 -3.16
C ILE A 3 5.41 -7.62 -1.67
N TYR A 4 5.39 -6.61 -0.80
CA TYR A 4 5.39 -6.80 0.64
C TYR A 4 4.13 -6.23 1.28
N THR A 5 3.75 -6.78 2.42
CA THR A 5 2.73 -6.20 3.31
C THR A 5 3.45 -5.64 4.55
N TYR A 6 2.98 -4.50 5.03
CA TYR A 6 3.58 -3.85 6.21
C TYR A 6 2.47 -3.31 7.11
N ASN A 7 2.44 -3.73 8.37
CA ASN A 7 1.53 -3.11 9.33
C ASN A 7 2.19 -1.82 9.85
N ALA A 8 1.66 -0.67 9.39
CA ALA A 8 2.26 0.61 9.73
C ALA A 8 1.83 1.12 11.11
N ARG A 9 0.76 0.58 11.70
CA ARG A 9 0.06 1.05 12.91
C ARG A 9 -0.44 2.50 12.87
N THR A 10 0.29 3.44 12.24
CA THR A 10 -0.13 4.81 11.95
C THR A 10 0.71 5.42 10.81
N LEU A 11 0.05 5.98 9.79
CA LEU A 11 0.64 6.82 8.74
C LEU A 11 -0.06 8.19 8.69
N ALA A 12 -0.31 8.74 9.89
CA ALA A 12 -1.01 10.01 10.05
C ALA A 12 -0.16 11.24 9.66
N SER A 13 1.17 11.18 9.82
CA SER A 13 2.10 12.28 9.55
C SER A 13 2.96 12.00 8.32
N GLU A 14 3.33 13.06 7.59
CA GLU A 14 4.26 12.98 6.46
C GLU A 14 5.63 12.42 6.89
N ALA A 15 6.10 12.78 8.08
CA ALA A 15 7.38 12.28 8.61
C ALA A 15 7.41 10.75 8.75
N VAL A 16 6.28 10.12 9.14
CA VAL A 16 6.20 8.65 9.27
C VAL A 16 6.17 7.99 7.90
N ILE A 17 5.58 8.65 6.90
CA ILE A 17 5.58 8.16 5.52
C ILE A 17 6.99 8.26 4.92
N GLU A 18 7.69 9.37 5.15
CA GLU A 18 9.08 9.54 4.73
C GLU A 18 9.99 8.50 5.38
N ASP A 19 9.84 8.25 6.68
CA ASP A 19 10.59 7.21 7.36
C ASP A 19 10.29 5.81 6.79
N LEU A 20 9.01 5.50 6.50
CA LEU A 20 8.64 4.26 5.82
C LEU A 20 9.29 4.14 4.44
N ILE A 21 9.30 5.21 3.64
CA ILE A 21 9.97 5.22 2.32
C ILE A 21 11.46 5.00 2.51
N MET A 22 12.11 5.69 3.43
CA MET A 22 13.54 5.53 3.72
C MET A 22 13.89 4.12 4.17
N GLN A 23 13.04 3.49 5.00
CA GLN A 23 13.22 2.09 5.41
C GLN A 23 13.00 1.15 4.23
N ALA A 24 11.95 1.38 3.43
CA ALA A 24 11.65 0.59 2.25
C ALA A 24 12.78 0.67 1.21
N MET A 25 13.42 1.83 1.04
CA MET A 25 14.56 2.01 0.13
C MET A 25 15.76 1.10 0.48
N LYS A 26 15.85 0.59 1.70
CA LYS A 26 16.92 -0.36 2.11
C LYS A 26 16.66 -1.78 1.62
N ILE A 27 15.44 -2.09 1.17
CA ILE A 27 15.05 -3.40 0.67
C ILE A 27 14.69 -3.32 -0.81
N LYS A 28 14.77 -4.44 -1.52
CA LYS A 28 14.37 -4.52 -2.94
C LYS A 28 12.86 -4.80 -3.01
N TYR A 29 12.05 -3.76 -3.17
CA TYR A 29 10.59 -3.86 -3.30
C TYR A 29 10.10 -3.21 -4.61
N ASP A 30 8.99 -3.73 -5.14
CA ASP A 30 8.25 -3.11 -6.24
C ASP A 30 6.98 -2.42 -5.70
N VAL A 31 6.26 -3.11 -4.80
CA VAL A 31 5.04 -2.61 -4.17
C VAL A 31 5.03 -2.99 -2.68
N ILE A 32 4.64 -2.06 -1.81
CA ILE A 32 4.38 -2.30 -0.39
C ILE A 32 2.93 -1.94 -0.11
N GLY A 33 2.20 -2.83 0.53
CA GLY A 33 0.86 -2.59 1.01
C GLY A 33 0.84 -2.28 2.51
N PRO A 34 0.90 -1.00 2.91
CA PRO A 34 0.70 -0.62 4.30
C PRO A 34 -0.76 -0.84 4.74
N THR A 35 -0.93 -1.56 5.83
CA THR A 35 -2.19 -1.69 6.58
C THR A 35 -2.16 -0.83 7.84
N GLU A 36 -3.33 -0.59 8.43
CA GLU A 36 -3.49 0.27 9.61
C GLU A 36 -2.91 1.68 9.43
N THR A 37 -3.15 2.32 8.28
CA THR A 37 -2.63 3.66 8.02
C THR A 37 -3.24 4.74 8.95
N ARG A 38 -4.40 4.45 9.56
CA ARG A 38 -5.14 5.31 10.52
C ARG A 38 -5.22 6.79 10.10
N ARG A 39 -5.27 7.04 8.79
CA ARG A 39 -5.21 8.40 8.22
C ARG A 39 -6.61 8.92 7.93
N ARG A 40 -6.96 10.08 8.49
CA ARG A 40 -8.29 10.70 8.27
C ARG A 40 -8.49 11.26 6.87
N ARG A 41 -7.41 11.59 6.15
CA ARG A 41 -7.46 12.16 4.80
C ARG A 41 -6.70 11.26 3.83
N SER A 42 -7.31 10.95 2.69
CA SER A 42 -6.63 10.22 1.64
C SER A 42 -5.41 11.01 1.16
N LEU A 43 -4.32 10.33 0.88
CA LEU A 43 -3.11 10.89 0.31
C LEU A 43 -2.87 10.25 -1.05
N ASN A 44 -2.57 11.06 -2.05
CA ASN A 44 -2.02 10.60 -3.32
C ASN A 44 -0.90 11.57 -3.67
N ALA A 45 0.34 11.14 -3.46
CA ALA A 45 1.50 11.98 -3.64
C ALA A 45 2.67 11.18 -4.23
N VAL A 46 3.52 11.88 -4.95
CA VAL A 46 4.82 11.38 -5.40
C VAL A 46 5.87 12.10 -4.56
N TYR A 47 6.72 11.35 -3.88
CA TYR A 47 7.78 11.90 -3.05
C TYR A 47 9.01 12.27 -3.89
N LYS A 48 9.93 13.07 -3.32
CA LYS A 48 11.16 13.52 -4.01
C LYS A 48 12.02 12.36 -4.52
N THR A 49 11.96 11.23 -3.83
CA THR A 49 12.64 9.98 -4.14
C THR A 49 12.00 9.23 -5.32
N GLY A 50 10.81 9.65 -5.76
CA GLY A 50 10.12 9.15 -6.96
C GLY A 50 9.08 8.06 -6.69
N GLU A 51 8.98 7.60 -5.44
CA GLU A 51 7.95 6.68 -4.99
C GLU A 51 6.57 7.32 -5.04
N LYS A 52 5.58 6.51 -5.41
CA LYS A 52 4.18 6.92 -5.44
C LYS A 52 3.46 6.29 -4.26
N VAL A 53 2.85 7.14 -3.44
CA VAL A 53 2.11 6.73 -2.25
C VAL A 53 0.64 7.03 -2.45
N PHE A 54 -0.18 5.99 -2.30
CA PHE A 54 -1.62 6.15 -2.13
C PHE A 54 -2.00 5.67 -0.75
N LEU A 55 -2.56 6.55 0.08
CA LEU A 55 -3.18 6.19 1.35
C LEU A 55 -4.64 6.53 1.25
N ARG A 56 -5.49 5.59 1.63
CA ARG A 56 -6.92 5.81 1.74
C ARG A 56 -7.31 5.98 3.19
N THR A 57 -8.50 6.55 3.38
CA THR A 57 -8.96 6.95 4.70
C THR A 57 -9.33 5.73 5.54
N CYS A 58 -9.13 5.87 6.85
CA CYS A 58 -9.78 5.03 7.83
C CYS A 58 -11.30 5.24 7.80
N ASP A 59 -12.07 4.25 8.27
CA ASP A 59 -13.49 4.45 8.53
C ASP A 59 -13.67 5.46 9.69
N SER A 60 -14.91 5.86 9.98
CA SER A 60 -15.20 6.82 11.06
C SER A 60 -14.71 6.39 12.44
N ARG A 61 -14.36 5.12 12.63
CA ARG A 61 -13.82 4.57 13.88
C ARG A 61 -12.30 4.73 13.97
N GLY A 62 -11.62 5.14 12.90
CA GLY A 62 -10.17 5.32 12.88
C GLY A 62 -9.40 3.99 12.97
N VAL A 63 -10.12 2.88 12.86
CA VAL A 63 -9.60 1.52 12.82
C VAL A 63 -9.66 1.11 11.35
N ASP A 64 -8.58 0.53 10.84
CA ASP A 64 -8.41 0.22 9.41
C ASP A 64 -8.01 1.41 8.54
N GLY A 65 -7.37 1.10 7.42
CA GLY A 65 -6.83 2.05 6.48
C GLY A 65 -5.85 1.31 5.59
N VAL A 66 -6.12 1.33 4.30
CA VAL A 66 -5.28 0.68 3.29
C VAL A 66 -4.48 1.71 2.53
N GLY A 67 -3.26 1.35 2.19
CA GLY A 67 -2.46 2.11 1.28
C GLY A 67 -1.64 1.21 0.37
N VAL A 68 -0.98 1.87 -0.58
CA VAL A 68 0.02 1.25 -1.41
C VAL A 68 1.16 2.23 -1.64
N LEU A 69 2.38 1.76 -1.40
CA LEU A 69 3.63 2.43 -1.68
C LEU A 69 4.28 1.71 -2.86
N VAL A 70 4.58 2.46 -3.91
CA VAL A 70 5.11 1.91 -5.16
C VAL A 70 6.49 2.51 -5.43
N ASN A 71 7.44 1.64 -5.75
CA ASN A 71 8.79 2.04 -6.12
C ASN A 71 8.80 2.99 -7.35
N MET A 72 9.78 3.88 -7.43
CA MET A 72 9.92 4.83 -8.56
C MET A 72 9.89 4.16 -9.94
N SER A 73 10.53 3.00 -10.08
CA SER A 73 10.56 2.26 -11.36
C SER A 73 9.17 1.74 -11.76
N MET A 74 8.36 1.33 -10.79
CA MET A 74 6.99 0.87 -10.99
C MET A 74 5.96 2.02 -11.04
N ALA A 75 6.26 3.18 -10.44
CA ALA A 75 5.34 4.30 -10.32
C ALA A 75 4.75 4.78 -11.66
N ARG A 76 5.55 4.72 -12.74
CA ARG A 76 5.12 5.07 -14.11
C ARG A 76 4.10 4.10 -14.70
N ASN A 77 4.06 2.87 -14.19
CA ASN A 77 3.15 1.83 -14.67
C ASN A 77 1.81 1.83 -13.90
N ILE A 78 1.67 2.64 -12.84
CA ILE A 78 0.45 2.69 -12.03
C ILE A 78 -0.60 3.56 -12.70
N ASN A 79 -1.75 2.97 -13.03
CA ASN A 79 -2.90 3.69 -13.55
C ASN A 79 -3.72 4.32 -12.42
N SER A 80 -4.16 3.52 -11.45
CA SER A 80 -5.04 3.98 -10.37
C SER A 80 -5.03 3.06 -9.15
N PHE A 81 -5.38 3.64 -7.99
CA PHE A 81 -5.65 2.91 -6.76
C PHE A 81 -7.07 3.19 -6.25
N GLU A 82 -7.84 2.13 -6.09
CA GLU A 82 -9.24 2.16 -5.66
C GLU A 82 -9.39 1.41 -4.35
N GLN A 83 -10.05 2.01 -3.37
CA GLN A 83 -10.40 1.31 -2.14
C GLN A 83 -11.71 0.58 -2.36
N LEU A 84 -11.70 -0.75 -2.31
CA LEU A 84 -12.92 -1.56 -2.44
C LEU A 84 -13.67 -1.64 -1.11
N THR A 85 -12.93 -1.77 0.00
CA THR A 85 -13.46 -1.79 1.37
C THR A 85 -12.47 -1.12 2.32
N THR A 86 -12.78 -1.01 3.61
CA THR A 86 -11.85 -0.46 4.62
C THR A 86 -10.51 -1.20 4.69
N ARG A 87 -10.47 -2.47 4.25
CA ARG A 87 -9.32 -3.39 4.34
C ARG A 87 -8.82 -3.89 2.98
N ILE A 88 -9.46 -3.53 1.87
CA ILE A 88 -9.09 -4.01 0.52
C ILE A 88 -8.83 -2.84 -0.41
N GLY A 89 -7.66 -2.87 -1.06
CA GLY A 89 -7.25 -1.88 -2.06
C GLY A 89 -6.91 -2.53 -3.40
N ARG A 90 -7.47 -2.02 -4.49
CA ARG A 90 -7.18 -2.48 -5.84
C ARG A 90 -6.19 -1.55 -6.52
N LEU A 91 -5.07 -2.12 -7.00
CA LEU A 91 -4.06 -1.40 -7.74
C LEU A 91 -4.08 -1.80 -9.21
N ARG A 92 -4.39 -0.85 -10.09
CA ARG A 92 -4.35 -1.07 -11.54
C ARG A 92 -3.01 -0.65 -12.09
N ILE A 93 -2.34 -1.56 -12.80
CA ILE A 93 -1.03 -1.35 -13.41
C ILE A 93 -1.18 -1.53 -14.92
N GLY A 94 -0.80 -0.55 -15.74
CA GLY A 94 -1.26 -0.46 -17.14
C GLY A 94 -0.92 -1.62 -18.06
N ARG A 95 0.29 -2.21 -17.95
CA ARG A 95 0.74 -3.31 -18.82
C ARG A 95 0.53 -4.71 -18.24
N TYR A 96 0.00 -4.80 -17.02
CA TYR A 96 -0.28 -6.06 -16.33
C TYR A 96 -1.78 -6.16 -16.07
N HIS A 97 -2.31 -7.38 -15.92
CA HIS A 97 -3.69 -7.55 -15.45
C HIS A 97 -3.89 -6.78 -14.13
N PRO A 98 -5.10 -6.27 -13.83
CA PRO A 98 -5.38 -5.57 -12.57
C PRO A 98 -4.88 -6.40 -11.39
N LEU A 99 -4.03 -5.82 -10.53
CA LEU A 99 -3.61 -6.46 -9.30
C LEU A 99 -4.60 -6.06 -8.21
N GLU A 100 -5.49 -6.97 -7.86
CA GLU A 100 -6.26 -6.82 -6.63
C GLU A 100 -5.38 -7.21 -5.44
N LEU A 101 -4.99 -6.21 -4.65
CA LEU A 101 -4.25 -6.41 -3.40
C LEU A 101 -5.27 -6.46 -2.26
N ALA A 102 -5.74 -7.67 -1.96
CA ALA A 102 -6.48 -7.91 -0.73
C ALA A 102 -5.49 -7.92 0.44
N PHE A 103 -5.71 -7.08 1.45
CA PHE A 103 -4.94 -7.09 2.69
C PHE A 103 -5.80 -7.67 3.83
N PRO A 104 -6.03 -8.99 3.88
CA PRO A 104 -6.73 -9.61 4.99
C PRO A 104 -5.85 -9.53 6.25
N GLU A 105 -6.41 -9.01 7.34
CA GLU A 105 -5.78 -9.17 8.66
C GLU A 105 -6.05 -10.59 9.19
N ALA A 106 -4.98 -11.32 9.54
CA ALA A 106 -4.95 -12.32 10.61
C ALA A 106 -3.49 -12.59 11.05
N PRO A 107 -3.22 -13.14 12.25
CA PRO A 107 -2.42 -12.49 13.28
C PRO A 107 -0.92 -12.83 13.25
N LEU A 108 -0.15 -11.90 13.80
CA LEU A 108 1.21 -12.02 14.31
C LEU A 108 2.35 -12.32 13.31
N SER A 109 3.23 -11.31 13.22
CA SER A 109 4.69 -11.48 13.24
C SER A 109 5.30 -12.57 12.37
N THR A 110 5.11 -12.52 11.06
CA THR A 110 6.04 -13.19 10.16
C THR A 110 6.12 -12.42 8.85
N LEU A 111 7.32 -12.28 8.30
CA LEU A 111 7.54 -12.01 6.88
C LEU A 111 6.97 -13.18 6.06
N ASP A 112 5.65 -13.35 6.06
CA ASP A 112 4.97 -14.42 5.32
C ASP A 112 4.39 -13.88 4.02
N VAL A 113 4.81 -14.53 2.95
CA VAL A 113 4.53 -14.22 1.55
C VAL A 113 3.08 -14.60 1.27
N GLY A 114 2.17 -13.64 1.42
CA GLY A 114 0.74 -13.86 1.25
C GLY A 114 0.05 -12.81 0.39
N VAL A 115 0.55 -12.52 -0.81
CA VAL A 115 -0.27 -11.83 -1.82
C VAL A 115 -1.19 -12.87 -2.44
N THR A 116 -2.43 -12.94 -1.98
CA THR A 116 -3.46 -13.70 -2.68
C THR A 116 -3.85 -12.92 -3.94
N GLN A 117 -3.30 -13.33 -5.09
CA GLN A 117 -3.81 -12.93 -6.40
C GLN A 117 -5.22 -13.53 -6.54
N TRP A 118 -6.25 -12.74 -6.25
CA TRP A 118 -7.61 -13.13 -6.58
C TRP A 118 -7.78 -13.00 -8.11
N ARG A 119 -7.79 -14.13 -8.81
CA ARG A 119 -8.44 -14.23 -10.13
C ARG A 119 -9.92 -14.47 -9.88
N ILE A 120 -10.75 -13.45 -10.05
CA ILE A 120 -12.19 -13.66 -10.19
C ILE A 120 -12.41 -14.26 -11.61
N PRO A 121 -13.17 -15.38 -11.75
CA PRO A 121 -13.44 -16.01 -13.04
C PRO A 121 -14.15 -15.09 -14.03
#